data_AF-Q6GYA7-F1
#
_entry.id   AF-Q6GYA7-F1
#
_cell.length_a   1.000
_cell.length_b   1.000
_cell.length_c   1.000
_cell.angle_alpha   90.00
_cell.angle_beta   90.00
_cell.angle_gamma   90.00
#
_symmetry.space_group_name_H-M   'P 1'
#
loop_
_entity.id
_entity.type
_entity.pdbx_description
1 polymer ?
#
loop_
_entity_poly.entity_id
_entity_poly.type
_entity_poly.pdbx_seq_one_letter_code
_entity_poly.pdbx_strand_id
1 'polypeptide(L)' 'MTVSNALLSVVAVLLLIGQSHGQQKETFKLCVPHQIMDACQDLMAKPDAAIQVQCIAGRDRMECLEKVKAREADFVAVDP' A
#
# COMPACT_ATOMS: atom_id res chain seq x y z
N MET A 1 -28.22 16.36 -39.12
CA MET A 1 -26.86 16.83 -38.73
C MET A 1 -26.61 16.74 -37.22
N THR A 2 -27.51 16.16 -36.41
CA THR A 2 -27.39 16.05 -34.94
C THR A 2 -26.78 14.72 -34.46
N VAL A 3 -26.92 13.66 -35.27
CA VAL A 3 -26.47 12.30 -34.93
C VAL A 3 -24.95 12.16 -34.88
N SER A 4 -24.21 12.86 -35.76
CA SER A 4 -22.74 12.85 -35.77
C SER A 4 -22.12 13.48 -34.54
N ASN A 5 -22.65 14.60 -34.04
CA ASN A 5 -22.12 15.25 -32.82
C ASN A 5 -22.36 14.40 -31.57
N ALA A 6 -23.51 13.72 -31.48
CA ALA A 6 -23.80 12.81 -30.39
C ALA A 6 -22.85 11.61 -30.38
N LEU A 7 -22.54 11.04 -31.56
CA LEU A 7 -21.58 9.94 -31.70
C LEU A 7 -20.16 10.34 -31.27
N LEU A 8 -19.70 11.53 -31.68
CA LEU A 8 -18.39 12.05 -31.29
C LEU A 8 -18.26 12.25 -29.78
N SER A 9 -19.30 12.78 -29.11
CA SER A 9 -19.29 12.94 -27.65
C SER A 9 -19.25 11.62 -26.91
N VAL A 10 -19.96 10.58 -27.39
CA VAL A 10 -19.97 9.26 -26.74
C VAL A 10 -18.60 8.59 -26.83
N VAL A 11 -17.94 8.66 -27.98
CA VAL A 11 -16.57 8.11 -28.17
C VAL A 11 -15.55 8.83 -27.27
N ALA A 12 -15.66 10.16 -27.13
CA ALA A 12 -14.79 10.93 -26.25
C ALA A 12 -14.96 10.55 -24.76
N VAL A 13 -16.18 10.26 -24.32
CA VAL A 13 -16.46 9.81 -22.94
C VAL A 13 -15.90 8.40 -22.70
N LEU A 14 -16.03 7.48 -23.65
CA LEU A 14 -15.51 6.10 -23.53
C LEU A 14 -13.98 6.06 -23.44
N LEU A 15 -13.28 6.95 -24.15
CA LEU A 15 -11.81 7.07 -24.10
C LEU A 15 -11.28 7.56 -22.74
N LEU A 16 -12.06 8.36 -22.01
CA LEU A 16 -11.67 8.89 -20.69
C LEU A 16 -11.77 7.86 -19.57
N ILE A 17 -12.59 6.80 -19.73
CA ILE A 17 -12.84 5.80 -18.68
C ILE A 17 -11.84 4.63 -18.77
N GLY A 18 -11.14 4.46 -19.90
CA GLY A 18 -10.31 3.29 -20.20
C GLY A 18 -8.90 3.24 -19.57
N GLN A 19 -8.51 4.19 -18.71
CA GLN A 19 -7.12 4.35 -18.26
C GLN A 19 -7.00 4.25 -16.72
N SER A 20 -7.30 3.10 -16.11
CA SER A 20 -7.04 2.92 -14.68
C SER A 20 -6.63 1.50 -14.27
N HIS A 21 -5.91 0.77 -15.12
CA HIS A 21 -5.24 -0.48 -14.74
C HIS A 21 -3.75 -0.25 -14.46
N GLY A 22 -3.45 0.64 -13.51
CA GLY A 22 -2.15 0.64 -12.84
C GLY A 22 -2.18 -0.43 -11.77
N GLN A 23 -1.24 -1.39 -11.80
CA GLN A 23 -1.12 -2.41 -10.76
C GLN A 23 -0.79 -1.70 -9.43
N GLN A 24 -1.79 -1.43 -8.61
CA GLN A 24 -1.59 -0.85 -7.28
C GLN A 24 -0.83 -1.87 -6.44
N LYS A 25 0.45 -1.62 -6.18
CA LYS A 25 1.23 -2.44 -5.25
C LYS A 25 0.64 -2.23 -3.85
N GLU A 26 0.08 -3.28 -3.28
CA GLU A 26 -0.41 -3.24 -1.91
C GLU A 26 0.78 -2.97 -0.97
N THR A 27 0.63 -1.98 -0.10
CA THR A 27 1.63 -1.62 0.90
C THR A 27 1.12 -2.02 2.27
N PHE A 28 1.84 -2.89 2.97
CA PHE A 28 1.53 -3.29 4.33
C PHE A 28 2.51 -2.67 5.33
N LYS A 29 2.05 -2.36 6.53
CA LYS A 29 2.84 -1.74 7.60
C LYS A 29 3.20 -2.76 8.67
N LEU A 30 4.45 -3.20 8.68
CA LEU A 30 5.01 -4.06 9.71
C LEU A 30 5.58 -3.20 10.84
N CYS A 31 5.04 -3.31 12.05
CA CYS A 31 5.65 -2.67 13.23
C CYS A 31 6.76 -3.54 13.81
N VAL A 32 7.92 -2.93 14.08
CA VAL A 32 9.05 -3.56 14.75
C VAL A 32 9.61 -2.66 15.86
N PRO A 33 10.20 -3.25 16.93
CA PRO A 33 10.95 -2.49 17.90
C PRO A 33 12.13 -1.71 17.26
N HIS A 34 12.43 -0.52 17.76
CA HIS A 34 13.50 0.34 17.23
C HIS A 34 14.85 -0.38 17.08
N GLN A 35 15.14 -1.35 17.94
CA GLN A 35 16.41 -2.08 17.95
C GLN A 35 16.62 -2.95 16.70
N ILE A 36 15.55 -3.27 15.97
CA ILE A 36 15.60 -4.13 14.76
C ILE A 36 15.04 -3.41 13.52
N MET A 37 14.89 -2.08 13.57
CA MET A 37 14.38 -1.29 12.46
C MET A 37 15.24 -1.48 11.19
N ASP A 38 16.55 -1.42 11.32
CA ASP A 38 17.47 -1.53 10.19
C ASP A 38 17.34 -2.92 9.52
N ALA A 39 17.26 -3.98 10.31
CA ALA A 39 17.04 -5.34 9.81
C ALA A 39 15.70 -5.48 9.07
N CYS A 40 14.65 -4.77 9.52
CA CYS A 40 13.37 -4.71 8.79
C CYS A 40 13.54 -4.02 7.44
N GLN A 41 14.22 -2.87 7.40
CA GLN A 41 14.43 -2.10 6.18
C GLN A 41 15.27 -2.88 5.15
N ASP A 42 16.34 -3.53 5.60
CA ASP A 42 17.21 -4.37 4.76
C ASP A 42 16.42 -5.54 4.14
N LEU A 43 15.53 -6.16 4.92
CA LEU A 43 14.68 -7.24 4.43
C LEU A 43 13.69 -6.76 3.37
N MET A 44 13.15 -5.55 3.52
CA MET A 44 12.15 -4.97 2.62
C MET A 44 12.72 -4.20 1.42
N ALA A 45 14.04 -3.95 1.38
CA ALA A 45 14.72 -3.29 0.27
C ALA A 45 14.75 -4.12 -1.03
N LYS A 46 14.20 -5.35 -1.04
CA LYS A 46 14.20 -6.25 -2.20
C LYS A 46 13.25 -5.74 -3.31
N PRO A 47 13.74 -5.49 -4.53
CA PRO A 47 12.99 -4.77 -5.57
C PRO A 47 11.83 -5.55 -6.23
N ASP A 48 11.82 -6.88 -6.14
CA ASP A 48 10.86 -7.76 -6.85
C ASP A 48 9.67 -8.22 -6.01
N ALA A 49 9.44 -7.64 -4.84
CA ALA A 49 8.25 -7.98 -4.07
C ALA A 49 7.00 -7.39 -4.76
N ALA A 50 6.08 -8.27 -5.18
CA ALA A 50 4.74 -7.89 -5.62
C ALA A 50 3.98 -7.11 -4.52
N ILE A 51 4.44 -7.24 -3.28
CA ILE A 51 3.94 -6.64 -2.06
C ILE A 51 5.00 -5.66 -1.52
N GLN A 52 4.61 -4.42 -1.26
CA GLN A 52 5.48 -3.49 -0.53
C GLN A 52 5.23 -3.61 0.97
N VAL A 53 6.30 -3.61 1.76
CA VAL A 53 6.19 -3.58 3.22
C VAL A 53 6.92 -2.36 3.74
N GLN A 54 6.22 -1.54 4.51
CA GLN A 54 6.74 -0.38 5.22
C GLN A 54 7.03 -0.78 6.67
N CYS A 55 8.24 -0.50 7.15
CA CYS A 55 8.61 -0.69 8.55
C CYS A 55 8.16 0.51 9.41
N ILE A 56 7.40 0.23 10.47
CA ILE A 56 6.95 1.21 11.46
C ILE A 56 7.71 0.97 12.77
N ALA A 57 8.25 2.02 13.38
CA ALA A 57 8.98 1.90 14.63
C ALA A 57 8.04 1.92 15.84
N GLY A 58 8.31 1.08 16.84
CA GLY A 58 7.80 1.21 18.20
C GLY A 58 8.92 1.05 19.23
N ARG A 59 8.75 1.56 20.45
CA ARG A 59 9.69 1.35 21.56
C ARG A 59 9.88 -0.11 21.90
N ASP A 60 8.79 -0.85 21.93
CA ASP A 60 8.72 -2.24 22.33
C ASP A 60 7.49 -2.92 21.69
N ARG A 61 7.33 -4.22 21.97
CA ARG A 61 6.20 -5.02 21.49
C ARG A 61 4.84 -4.45 21.87
N MET A 62 4.71 -3.88 23.07
CA MET A 62 3.44 -3.34 23.55
C MET A 62 3.06 -2.08 22.78
N GLU A 63 4.01 -1.20 22.51
CA GLU A 63 3.76 -0.05 21.65
C GLU A 63 3.36 -0.48 20.24
N CYS A 64 4.00 -1.50 19.67
CA CYS A 64 3.58 -2.03 18.37
C CYS A 64 2.15 -2.57 18.37
N LEU A 65 1.72 -3.25 19.43
CA LEU A 65 0.33 -3.71 19.57
C LEU A 65 -0.65 -2.54 19.63
N GLU A 66 -0.33 -1.47 20.37
CA GLU A 66 -1.17 -0.27 20.39
C GLU A 66 -1.21 0.42 19.02
N LYS A 67 -0.09 0.44 18.28
CA LYS A 67 -0.05 0.95 16.89
C LYS A 67 -0.93 0.13 15.94
N VAL A 68 -0.96 -1.20 16.09
CA VAL A 68 -1.87 -2.06 15.31
C VAL A 68 -3.32 -1.75 15.64
N LYS A 69 -3.67 -1.66 16.93
CA LYS A 69 -5.01 -1.29 17.40
C LYS A 69 -5.44 0.09 16.89
N ALA A 70 -4.51 1.05 16.84
CA ALA A 70 -4.72 2.40 16.32
C ALA A 70 -4.68 2.51 14.79
N ARG A 71 -4.44 1.40 14.06
CA ARG A 71 -4.28 1.37 12.59
C ARG A 71 -3.10 2.19 12.07
N GLU A 72 -2.13 2.47 12.93
CA GLU A 72 -0.83 3.05 12.56
C GLU A 72 0.11 2.00 11.97
N ALA A 73 -0.11 0.72 12.29
CA ALA A 73 0.51 -0.46 11.70
C ALA A 73 -0.55 -1.52 11.38
N ASP A 74 -0.22 -2.46 10.49
CA ASP A 74 -1.13 -3.54 10.09
C ASP A 74 -0.88 -4.82 10.88
N PHE A 75 0.39 -5.13 11.19
CA PHE A 75 0.75 -6.30 11.97
C PHE A 75 2.08 -6.13 12.72
N VAL A 76 2.27 -7.00 13.72
CA VAL A 76 3.50 -7.15 14.51
C VAL A 76 3.70 -8.65 14.76
N ALA A 77 4.94 -9.12 14.73
CA ALA A 77 5.27 -10.49 15.12
C ALA A 77 5.15 -10.64 16.65
N VAL A 78 4.40 -11.63 17.11
CA VAL A 78 4.24 -11.96 18.53
C VAL A 78 4.53 -13.44 18.75
N ASP A 79 5.20 -13.76 19.84
CA ASP A 79 5.34 -15.14 20.29
C ASP A 79 3.96 -15.69 20.73
N PRO A 80 3.66 -16.97 20.45
CA PRO A 80 2.38 -17.60 20.79
C PRO A 80 2.18 -17.80 22.30
#